data_AF-A0A3A8Z358-F1
#
_entry.id   AF-A0A3A8Z358-F1
#
_cell.length_a   1.000
_cell.length_b   1.000
_cell.length_c   1.000
_cell.angle_alpha   90.00
_cell.angle_beta   90.00
_cell.angle_gamma   90.00
#
_symmetry.space_group_name_H-M   'P 1'
#
loop_
_entity.id
_entity.type
_entity.pdbx_description
1 polymer ?
#
loop_
_entity_poly.entity_id
_entity_poly.type
_entity_poly.pdbx_seq_one_letter_code
_entity_poly.pdbx_strand_id
1 'polypeptide(L)'
;MRIIMNYKELEKDARLGNHMAAKRLEERRGMLEKLPIRDAMGNSLTWCPQAVPEKLLKDIDTMYQNITITNIDTDISIEEESFHSCRIEGADTTIDELFDIFRAKRRESKGDKMILNTYRAVKYLNVSRKRDVDTLVDLWGIVTDGVCDNANLSGEKFRKGVVMVGTHQAPDVELLDYCMKQFFEFYHGENIKSPYIKMAILHFYFVYMHPFCDDDVIIRTKLEKPNKIKGFALI
;
A
#
# COMPACT_ATOMS: atom_id res chain seq x y z
N MET A 1 29.05 -12.47 -1.45
CA MET A 1 27.99 -11.45 -1.59
C MET A 1 26.82 -12.09 -2.34
N ARG A 2 25.77 -12.56 -1.66
CA ARG A 2 24.62 -13.19 -2.33
C ARG A 2 23.80 -12.08 -2.99
N ILE A 3 23.87 -11.96 -4.31
CA ILE A 3 22.97 -11.11 -5.10
C ILE A 3 21.55 -11.62 -4.83
N ILE A 4 20.71 -10.77 -4.25
CA ILE A 4 19.28 -11.00 -4.12
C ILE A 4 18.72 -10.74 -5.52
N MET A 5 18.64 -11.78 -6.35
CA MET A 5 17.96 -11.67 -7.64
C MET A 5 16.47 -11.40 -7.39
N ASN A 6 15.91 -10.47 -8.16
CA ASN A 6 14.48 -10.18 -8.16
C ASN A 6 13.71 -11.46 -8.52
N TYR A 7 12.57 -11.72 -7.86
CA TYR A 7 11.75 -12.90 -8.13
C TYR A 7 11.33 -12.99 -9.61
N LYS A 8 11.01 -11.84 -10.25
CA LYS A 8 10.65 -11.81 -11.68
C LYS A 8 11.82 -12.14 -12.61
N GLU A 9 13.02 -11.75 -12.23
CA GLU A 9 14.24 -12.11 -12.96
C GLU A 9 14.54 -13.60 -12.81
N LEU A 10 14.41 -14.14 -11.60
CA LEU A 10 14.53 -15.58 -11.36
C LEU A 10 13.52 -16.39 -12.16
N GLU A 11 12.25 -15.97 -12.21
CA GLU A 11 11.24 -16.64 -13.05
C GLU A 11 11.57 -16.56 -14.53
N LYS A 12 11.95 -15.37 -15.02
CA LYS A 12 12.34 -15.17 -16.42
C LYS A 12 13.52 -16.07 -16.77
N ASP A 13 14.59 -16.04 -15.98
CA ASP A 13 15.80 -16.81 -16.24
C ASP A 13 15.54 -18.32 -16.17
N ALA A 14 14.72 -18.76 -15.21
CA ALA A 14 14.31 -20.16 -15.13
C ALA A 14 13.51 -20.60 -16.37
N ARG A 15 12.60 -19.75 -16.88
CA ARG A 15 11.88 -20.00 -18.14
C ARG A 15 12.81 -20.05 -19.35
N LEU A 16 13.92 -19.31 -19.31
CA LEU A 16 14.98 -19.33 -20.33
C LEU A 16 15.97 -20.50 -20.15
N GLY A 17 15.73 -21.42 -19.22
CA GLY A 17 16.54 -22.62 -19.02
C GLY A 17 17.68 -22.49 -18.01
N ASN A 18 17.74 -21.40 -17.23
CA ASN A 18 18.76 -21.25 -16.18
C ASN A 18 18.46 -22.20 -15.00
N HIS A 19 19.22 -23.31 -14.94
CA HIS A 19 19.08 -24.32 -13.89
C HIS A 19 19.28 -23.78 -12.47
N MET A 20 20.17 -22.81 -12.28
CA MET A 20 20.43 -22.22 -10.97
C MET A 20 19.24 -21.35 -10.51
N ALA A 21 18.62 -20.62 -11.43
CA ALA A 21 17.40 -19.85 -11.16
C ALA A 21 16.23 -20.78 -10.84
N ALA A 22 16.04 -21.85 -11.63
CA ALA A 22 15.00 -22.85 -11.40
C ALA A 22 15.15 -23.55 -10.03
N LYS A 23 16.37 -23.99 -9.69
CA LYS A 23 16.66 -24.60 -8.38
C LYS A 23 16.36 -23.64 -7.24
N ARG A 24 16.71 -22.36 -7.39
CA ARG A 24 16.46 -21.34 -6.36
C ARG A 24 14.97 -21.02 -6.17
N LEU A 25 14.17 -21.07 -7.23
CA LEU A 25 12.71 -20.97 -7.13
C LEU A 25 12.12 -22.18 -6.40
N GLU A 26 12.65 -23.37 -6.66
CA GLU A 26 12.21 -24.60 -5.99
C GLU A 26 12.57 -24.59 -4.49
N GLU A 27 13.79 -24.17 -4.16
CA GLU A 27 14.20 -23.94 -2.77
C GLU A 27 13.27 -22.94 -2.06
N ARG A 28 12.90 -21.84 -2.74
CA ARG A 28 11.94 -20.86 -2.19
C ARG A 28 10.54 -21.45 -1.99
N ARG A 29 10.05 -22.27 -2.93
CA ARG A 29 8.76 -22.97 -2.79
C ARG A 29 8.74 -23.86 -1.55
N GLY A 30 9.83 -24.59 -1.31
CA GLY A 30 9.97 -25.44 -0.12
C GLY A 30 10.04 -24.67 1.21
N MET A 31 10.25 -23.36 1.17
CA MET A 31 10.33 -22.46 2.33
C MET A 31 9.10 -21.55 2.46
N LEU A 32 8.03 -21.80 1.70
CA LEU A 32 6.81 -21.01 1.82
C LEU A 32 6.06 -21.36 3.11
N GLU A 33 5.74 -20.32 3.87
CA GLU A 33 4.87 -20.41 5.04
C GLU A 33 3.48 -19.89 4.69
N LYS A 34 2.44 -20.54 5.22
CA LYS A 34 1.05 -20.09 5.07
C LYS A 34 0.75 -18.95 6.02
N LEU A 35 0.11 -17.92 5.51
CA LEU A 35 -0.40 -16.80 6.30
C LEU A 35 -1.85 -17.09 6.73
N PRO A 36 -2.28 -16.59 7.91
CA PRO A 36 -3.65 -16.69 8.38
C PRO A 36 -4.56 -15.64 7.69
N ILE A 37 -4.43 -15.50 6.37
CA ILE A 37 -5.23 -14.61 5.53
C ILE A 37 -5.41 -15.28 4.17
N ARG A 38 -6.60 -15.18 3.59
CA ARG A 38 -6.99 -15.93 2.39
C ARG A 38 -7.32 -15.02 1.22
N ASP A 39 -7.03 -15.51 0.02
CA ASP A 39 -7.50 -14.91 -1.23
C ASP A 39 -9.02 -15.08 -1.41
N ALA A 40 -9.57 -14.50 -2.48
CA ALA A 40 -10.99 -14.61 -2.81
C ALA A 40 -11.46 -16.03 -3.15
N MET A 41 -10.54 -16.93 -3.49
CA MET A 41 -10.83 -18.35 -3.73
C MET A 41 -10.72 -19.18 -2.45
N GLY A 42 -10.41 -18.56 -1.31
CA GLY A 42 -10.25 -19.21 -0.02
C GLY A 42 -8.87 -19.85 0.21
N ASN A 43 -7.92 -19.69 -0.70
CA ASN A 43 -6.57 -20.21 -0.52
C ASN A 43 -5.79 -19.31 0.44
N SER A 44 -5.02 -19.90 1.35
CA SER A 44 -4.10 -19.14 2.18
C SER A 44 -3.04 -18.47 1.31
N LEU A 45 -2.82 -17.18 1.55
CA LEU A 45 -1.63 -16.51 1.04
C LEU A 45 -0.38 -17.13 1.65
N THR A 46 0.71 -17.07 0.91
CA THR A 46 1.99 -17.61 1.34
C THR A 46 3.08 -16.58 1.21
N TRP A 47 4.12 -16.72 2.03
CA TRP A 47 5.29 -15.87 1.98
C TRP A 47 6.54 -16.67 2.31
N CYS A 48 7.71 -16.14 1.97
CA CYS A 48 9.00 -16.79 2.20
C CYS A 48 9.84 -15.94 3.18
N PRO A 49 9.71 -16.15 4.51
CA PRO A 49 10.46 -15.37 5.49
C PRO A 49 11.97 -15.44 5.28
N GLN A 50 12.49 -16.60 4.88
CA GLN A 50 13.91 -16.87 4.66
C GLN A 50 14.45 -16.12 3.42
N ALA A 51 13.57 -15.64 2.53
CA ALA A 51 13.96 -14.77 1.43
C ALA A 51 14.14 -13.32 1.86
N VAL A 52 13.64 -12.92 3.03
CA VAL A 52 13.82 -11.57 3.59
C VAL A 52 15.23 -11.44 4.15
N PRO A 53 16.05 -10.49 3.68
CA PRO A 53 17.42 -10.35 4.17
C PRO A 53 17.44 -9.88 5.62
N GLU A 54 17.98 -10.67 6.55
CA GLU A 54 18.07 -10.30 7.97
C GLU A 54 18.81 -8.98 8.20
N LYS A 55 19.85 -8.71 7.39
CA LYS A 55 20.59 -7.44 7.46
C LYS A 55 19.67 -6.24 7.19
N LEU A 56 18.77 -6.36 6.21
CA LEU A 56 17.82 -5.29 5.89
C LEU A 56 16.91 -4.99 7.07
N LEU A 57 16.40 -6.02 7.75
CA LEU A 57 15.56 -5.83 8.94
C LEU A 57 16.34 -5.13 10.06
N LYS A 58 17.58 -5.55 10.32
CA LYS A 58 18.45 -4.90 11.33
C LYS A 58 18.77 -3.45 10.98
N ASP A 59 19.03 -3.16 9.70
CA ASP A 59 19.33 -1.81 9.23
C ASP A 59 18.09 -0.91 9.41
N ILE A 60 16.88 -1.41 9.11
CA ILE A 60 15.61 -0.73 9.36
C ILE A 60 15.42 -0.49 10.86
N ASP A 61 15.56 -1.51 11.71
CA ASP A 61 15.40 -1.37 13.16
C ASP A 61 16.36 -0.32 13.74
N THR A 62 17.61 -0.33 13.27
CA THR A 62 18.62 0.67 13.67
C THR A 62 18.22 2.07 13.22
N MET A 63 17.74 2.23 11.98
CA MET A 63 17.26 3.53 11.48
C MET A 63 16.13 4.05 12.36
N TYR A 64 15.10 3.24 12.63
CA TYR A 64 13.94 3.64 13.43
C TYR A 64 14.29 4.03 14.86
N GLN A 65 15.22 3.33 15.51
CA GLN A 65 15.70 3.69 16.85
C GLN A 65 16.38 5.06 16.91
N ASN A 66 16.91 5.53 15.79
CA ASN A 66 17.58 6.82 15.68
C ASN A 66 16.65 7.95 15.20
N ILE A 67 15.39 7.66 14.88
CA ILE A 67 14.40 8.69 14.53
C ILE A 67 13.94 9.39 15.81
N THR A 68 14.13 10.70 15.87
CA THR A 68 13.54 11.56 16.90
C THR A 68 12.43 12.37 16.26
N ILE A 69 11.20 12.25 16.77
CA ILE A 69 10.05 13.03 16.30
C ILE A 69 9.79 14.15 17.30
N THR A 70 9.87 15.41 16.86
CA THR A 70 9.46 16.58 17.66
C THR A 70 8.08 17.06 17.22
N ASN A 71 7.42 17.88 18.05
CA ASN A 71 6.10 18.43 17.73
C ASN A 71 6.12 19.35 16.49
N ILE A 72 7.26 20.00 16.20
CA ILE A 72 7.44 20.89 15.04
C ILE A 72 7.54 20.07 13.75
N ASP A 73 8.08 18.86 13.83
CA ASP A 73 8.22 17.97 12.67
C ASP A 73 6.86 17.51 12.14
N THR A 74 5.78 17.58 12.92
CA THR A 74 4.51 16.93 12.53
C THR A 74 3.79 17.62 11.38
N ASP A 75 3.43 18.90 11.47
CA ASP A 75 2.60 19.51 10.42
C ASP A 75 3.39 19.77 9.13
N ILE A 76 4.63 20.27 9.21
CA ILE A 76 5.48 20.50 8.02
C ILE A 76 5.83 19.18 7.34
N SER A 77 6.15 18.12 8.09
CA SER A 77 6.44 16.81 7.50
C SER A 77 5.19 16.20 6.85
N ILE A 78 3.99 16.40 7.39
CA ILE A 78 2.75 15.92 6.76
C ILE A 78 2.46 16.69 5.46
N GLU A 79 2.70 18.01 5.43
CA GLU A 79 2.56 18.82 4.21
C GLU A 79 3.50 18.31 3.09
N GLU A 80 4.78 18.11 3.40
CA GLU A 80 5.79 17.61 2.44
C GLU A 80 5.55 16.15 2.03
N GLU A 81 5.18 15.27 2.97
CA GLU A 81 4.85 13.87 2.69
C GLU A 81 3.62 13.79 1.77
N SER A 82 2.59 14.58 2.03
CA SER A 82 1.39 14.65 1.19
C SER A 82 1.74 15.07 -0.25
N PHE A 83 2.65 16.02 -0.41
CA PHE A 83 3.16 16.44 -1.71
C PHE A 83 3.88 15.31 -2.44
N HIS A 84 4.88 14.70 -1.79
CA HIS A 84 5.68 13.64 -2.39
C HIS A 84 4.85 12.41 -2.77
N SER A 85 3.90 12.02 -1.92
CA SER A 85 2.96 10.92 -2.16
C SER A 85 2.05 11.21 -3.35
N CYS A 86 1.48 12.41 -3.47
CA CYS A 86 0.65 12.78 -4.62
C CYS A 86 1.45 12.95 -5.93
N ARG A 87 2.71 13.35 -5.85
CA ARG A 87 3.59 13.45 -7.02
C ARG A 87 3.86 12.09 -7.67
N ILE A 88 3.97 11.03 -6.86
CA ILE A 88 4.10 9.65 -7.36
C ILE A 88 2.87 9.28 -8.17
N GLU A 89 1.68 9.68 -7.72
CA GLU A 89 0.40 9.47 -8.40
C GLU A 89 0.16 10.39 -9.62
N GLY A 90 1.07 11.33 -9.87
CA GLY A 90 1.06 12.17 -11.07
C GLY A 90 0.43 13.55 -10.87
N ALA A 91 0.33 14.05 -9.64
CA ALA A 91 0.05 15.46 -9.40
C ALA A 91 1.08 16.34 -10.13
N ASP A 92 0.61 17.37 -10.81
CA ASP A 92 1.39 18.32 -11.61
C ASP A 92 1.94 19.49 -10.79
N THR A 93 1.52 19.60 -9.53
CA THR A 93 1.98 20.58 -8.55
C THR A 93 3.50 20.48 -8.29
N THR A 94 4.12 21.63 -8.07
CA THR A 94 5.52 21.82 -7.66
C THR A 94 5.66 22.06 -6.15
N ILE A 95 6.85 21.83 -5.60
CA ILE A 95 7.10 22.00 -4.16
C ILE A 95 6.97 23.47 -3.72
N ASP A 96 7.30 24.41 -4.61
CA ASP A 96 7.22 25.86 -4.35
C ASP A 96 5.74 26.31 -4.15
N GLU A 97 4.79 25.58 -4.75
CA GLU A 97 3.36 25.86 -4.65
C GLU A 97 2.71 25.31 -3.37
N LEU A 98 3.46 24.59 -2.53
CA LEU A 98 2.96 23.98 -1.29
C LEU A 98 2.49 25.05 -0.29
N PHE A 99 3.20 26.19 -0.24
CA PHE A 99 2.80 27.35 0.56
C PHE A 99 1.42 27.85 0.15
N ASP A 100 1.16 27.99 -1.15
CA ASP A 100 -0.13 28.48 -1.66
C ASP A 100 -1.27 27.48 -1.39
N ILE A 101 -0.99 26.18 -1.43
CA ILE A 101 -1.98 25.14 -1.12
C ILE A 101 -2.41 25.20 0.35
N PHE A 102 -1.46 25.25 1.29
CA PHE A 102 -1.80 25.17 2.71
C PHE A 102 -2.09 26.52 3.36
N ARG A 103 -1.34 27.57 3.01
CA ARG A 103 -1.46 28.91 3.62
C ARG A 103 -2.44 29.79 2.87
N ALA A 104 -2.37 29.82 1.53
CA ALA A 104 -3.33 30.56 0.70
C ALA A 104 -4.60 29.77 0.35
N LYS A 105 -4.68 28.50 0.77
CA LYS A 105 -5.84 27.60 0.56
C LYS A 105 -6.21 27.42 -0.91
N ARG A 106 -5.22 27.40 -1.82
CA ARG A 106 -5.41 27.13 -3.25
C ARG A 106 -5.96 25.71 -3.47
N ARG A 107 -6.99 25.56 -4.31
CA ARG A 107 -7.68 24.27 -4.61
C ARG A 107 -8.11 24.16 -6.06
N GLU A 108 -7.36 24.80 -6.94
CA GLU A 108 -7.81 25.07 -8.31
C GLU A 108 -7.61 23.84 -9.19
N SER A 109 -6.51 23.11 -9.00
CA SER A 109 -6.19 21.91 -9.76
C SER A 109 -6.64 20.63 -9.05
N LYS A 110 -6.74 19.54 -9.82
CA LYS A 110 -6.92 18.19 -9.27
C LYS A 110 -5.74 17.80 -8.35
N GLY A 111 -4.51 18.16 -8.73
CA GLY A 111 -3.30 17.92 -7.93
C GLY A 111 -3.35 18.59 -6.55
N ASP A 112 -3.80 19.85 -6.48
CA ASP A 112 -3.93 20.56 -5.20
C ASP A 112 -4.92 19.87 -4.27
N LYS A 113 -6.06 19.44 -4.81
CA LYS A 113 -7.07 18.69 -4.07
C LYS A 113 -6.51 17.36 -3.57
N MET A 114 -5.78 16.62 -4.40
CA MET A 114 -5.12 15.38 -3.98
C MET A 114 -4.18 15.61 -2.79
N ILE A 115 -3.34 16.66 -2.83
CA ILE A 115 -2.40 17.00 -1.74
C ILE A 115 -3.16 17.35 -0.46
N LEU A 116 -4.18 18.22 -0.55
CA LEU A 116 -4.99 18.59 0.61
C LEU A 116 -5.77 17.42 1.20
N ASN A 117 -6.27 16.52 0.35
CA ASN A 117 -6.99 15.33 0.75
C ASN A 117 -6.06 14.36 1.49
N THR A 118 -4.83 14.14 1.00
CA THR A 118 -3.82 13.34 1.71
C THR A 118 -3.48 13.95 3.07
N TYR A 119 -3.26 15.27 3.13
CA TYR A 119 -3.01 15.96 4.40
C TYR A 119 -4.16 15.73 5.40
N ARG A 120 -5.41 15.91 4.96
CA ARG A 120 -6.59 15.67 5.79
C ARG A 120 -6.70 14.21 6.24
N ALA A 121 -6.37 13.27 5.36
CA ALA A 121 -6.39 11.84 5.63
C ALA A 121 -5.38 11.48 6.74
N VAL A 122 -4.14 11.99 6.67
CA VAL A 122 -3.14 11.79 7.73
C VAL A 122 -3.60 12.40 9.05
N LYS A 123 -4.15 13.62 9.04
CA LYS A 123 -4.69 14.24 10.26
C LYS A 123 -5.86 13.45 10.83
N TYR A 124 -6.76 12.95 9.98
CA TYR A 124 -7.86 12.08 10.38
C TYR A 124 -7.36 10.80 11.05
N LEU A 125 -6.34 10.13 10.48
CA LEU A 125 -5.75 8.91 11.08
C LEU A 125 -4.99 9.17 12.39
N ASN A 126 -4.42 10.36 12.57
CA ASN A 126 -3.75 10.75 13.80
C ASN A 126 -4.76 11.00 14.94
N VAL A 127 -5.97 11.46 14.61
CA VAL A 127 -7.04 11.70 15.60
C VAL A 127 -7.90 10.45 15.81
N SER A 128 -8.23 9.73 14.74
CA SER A 128 -8.93 8.45 14.80
C SER A 128 -7.99 7.40 15.38
N ARG A 129 -8.28 6.93 16.60
CA ARG A 129 -7.52 5.84 17.23
C ARG A 129 -7.98 4.45 16.77
N LYS A 130 -9.03 4.38 15.96
CA LYS A 130 -9.58 3.12 15.45
C LYS A 130 -8.87 2.70 14.17
N ARG A 131 -8.76 1.39 13.97
CA ARG A 131 -8.20 0.77 12.77
C ARG A 131 -9.15 -0.35 12.37
N ASP A 132 -10.24 0.05 11.73
CA ASP A 132 -11.34 -0.82 11.32
C ASP A 132 -11.85 -0.41 9.92
N VAL A 133 -12.82 -1.18 9.42
CA VAL A 133 -13.38 -0.99 8.08
C VAL A 133 -14.00 0.40 7.92
N ASP A 134 -14.72 0.89 8.93
CA ASP A 134 -15.38 2.19 8.85
C ASP A 134 -14.35 3.33 8.75
N THR A 135 -13.29 3.26 9.55
CA THR A 135 -12.15 4.21 9.45
C THR A 135 -11.53 4.19 8.06
N LEU A 136 -11.43 3.02 7.43
CA LEU A 136 -10.87 2.86 6.09
C LEU A 136 -11.80 3.40 4.99
N VAL A 137 -13.12 3.24 5.14
CA VAL A 137 -14.12 3.82 4.23
C VAL A 137 -14.13 5.35 4.33
N ASP A 138 -14.10 5.89 5.55
CA ASP A 138 -13.95 7.33 5.79
C ASP A 138 -12.66 7.87 5.16
N LEU A 139 -11.56 7.15 5.36
CA LEU A 139 -10.26 7.49 4.79
C LEU A 139 -10.34 7.57 3.27
N TRP A 140 -10.93 6.55 2.63
CA TRP A 140 -11.15 6.53 1.18
C TRP A 140 -11.95 7.76 0.71
N GLY A 141 -13.04 8.08 1.40
CA GLY A 141 -13.87 9.25 1.10
C GLY A 141 -13.08 10.56 1.20
N ILE A 142 -12.23 10.71 2.22
CA ILE A 142 -11.36 11.88 2.39
C ILE A 142 -10.35 11.97 1.25
N VAL A 143 -9.65 10.87 0.90
CA VAL A 143 -8.59 10.92 -0.12
C VAL A 143 -9.13 11.15 -1.52
N THR A 144 -10.37 10.75 -1.80
CA THR A 144 -11.00 10.84 -3.13
C THR A 144 -11.92 12.04 -3.33
N ASP A 145 -12.16 12.85 -2.29
CA ASP A 145 -13.05 14.02 -2.33
C ASP A 145 -12.73 14.97 -3.51
N GLY A 146 -13.65 15.04 -4.48
CA GLY A 146 -13.52 15.89 -5.67
C GLY A 146 -12.40 15.50 -6.65
N VAL A 147 -11.81 14.31 -6.50
CA VAL A 147 -10.71 13.79 -7.35
C VAL A 147 -10.87 12.33 -7.79
N CYS A 148 -11.96 11.65 -7.41
CA CYS A 148 -12.27 10.29 -7.84
C CYS A 148 -12.56 10.24 -9.36
N ASP A 149 -11.75 9.49 -10.10
CA ASP A 149 -11.91 9.27 -11.53
C ASP A 149 -13.01 8.24 -11.82
N ASN A 150 -13.11 7.22 -10.97
CA ASN A 150 -14.06 6.11 -11.14
C ASN A 150 -15.26 6.21 -10.19
N ALA A 151 -15.77 7.42 -9.97
CA ALA A 151 -16.88 7.67 -9.03
C ALA A 151 -18.16 6.86 -9.36
N ASN A 152 -18.35 6.50 -10.63
CA ASN A 152 -19.45 5.63 -11.06
C ASN A 152 -19.34 4.20 -10.50
N LEU A 153 -18.14 3.73 -10.15
CA LEU A 153 -17.89 2.42 -9.53
C LEU A 153 -17.92 2.47 -7.99
N SER A 154 -18.03 3.66 -7.40
CA SER A 154 -18.21 3.81 -5.96
C SER A 154 -19.58 3.29 -5.52
N GLY A 155 -19.59 2.48 -4.47
CA GLY A 155 -20.78 2.08 -3.71
C GLY A 155 -20.79 2.75 -2.33
N GLU A 156 -21.80 2.44 -1.51
CA GLU A 156 -21.96 3.05 -0.18
C GLU A 156 -20.80 2.75 0.78
N LYS A 157 -20.19 1.57 0.63
CA LYS A 157 -19.09 1.10 1.49
C LYS A 157 -17.86 0.69 0.69
N PHE A 158 -18.04 -0.14 -0.32
CA PHE A 158 -16.99 -0.61 -1.23
C PHE A 158 -17.36 -0.33 -2.68
N ARG A 159 -16.47 -0.63 -3.61
CA ARG A 159 -16.82 -0.58 -5.04
C ARG A 159 -17.99 -1.50 -5.36
N LYS A 160 -18.78 -1.14 -6.38
CA LYS A 160 -19.95 -1.92 -6.85
C LYS A 160 -19.78 -2.56 -8.23
N GLY A 161 -18.58 -2.50 -8.80
CA GLY A 161 -18.26 -3.07 -10.10
C GLY A 161 -16.97 -3.87 -10.09
N VAL A 162 -16.75 -4.64 -11.15
CA VAL A 162 -15.54 -5.44 -11.36
C VAL A 162 -14.35 -4.53 -11.67
N VAL A 163 -13.18 -4.85 -11.10
CA VAL A 163 -11.93 -4.15 -11.37
C VAL A 163 -10.86 -5.12 -11.86
N MET A 164 -10.13 -4.69 -12.88
CA MET A 164 -9.00 -5.41 -13.47
C MET A 164 -7.73 -4.59 -13.26
N VAL A 165 -6.74 -5.18 -12.59
CA VAL A 165 -5.41 -4.57 -12.37
C VAL A 165 -4.39 -5.34 -13.20
N GLY A 166 -4.04 -4.80 -14.37
CA GLY A 166 -3.21 -5.52 -15.35
C GLY A 166 -3.91 -6.79 -15.83
N THR A 167 -3.39 -7.96 -15.46
CA THR A 167 -3.99 -9.27 -15.78
C THR A 167 -4.71 -9.90 -14.59
N HIS A 168 -4.72 -9.25 -13.43
CA HIS A 168 -5.36 -9.73 -12.21
C HIS A 168 -6.79 -9.19 -12.13
N GLN A 169 -7.76 -10.08 -11.92
CA GLN A 169 -9.13 -9.68 -11.61
C GLN A 169 -9.27 -9.62 -10.09
N ALA A 170 -9.65 -8.45 -9.58
CA ALA A 170 -9.96 -8.30 -8.17
C ALA A 170 -11.19 -9.16 -7.79
N PRO A 171 -11.32 -9.56 -6.51
CA PRO A 171 -12.48 -10.32 -6.02
C PRO A 171 -13.83 -9.75 -6.43
N ASP A 172 -14.85 -10.59 -6.48
CA ASP A 172 -16.22 -10.13 -6.66
C ASP A 172 -16.67 -9.22 -5.51
N VAL A 173 -17.58 -8.29 -5.80
CA VAL A 173 -18.02 -7.24 -4.88
C VAL A 173 -18.58 -7.84 -3.58
N GLU A 174 -19.30 -8.95 -3.72
CA GLU A 174 -19.95 -9.68 -2.64
C GLU A 174 -18.96 -10.28 -1.63
N LEU A 175 -17.69 -10.42 -2.00
CA LEU A 175 -16.63 -10.95 -1.14
C LEU A 175 -15.87 -9.84 -0.38
N LEU A 176 -16.06 -8.57 -0.71
CA LEU A 176 -15.24 -7.47 -0.17
C LEU A 176 -15.40 -7.29 1.35
N ASP A 177 -16.60 -7.48 1.89
CA ASP A 177 -16.80 -7.47 3.36
C ASP A 177 -16.01 -8.58 4.05
N TYR A 178 -16.00 -9.79 3.47
CA TYR A 178 -15.22 -10.91 3.99
C TYR A 178 -13.71 -10.64 3.89
N CYS A 179 -13.24 -10.15 2.74
CA CYS A 179 -11.84 -9.80 2.53
C CYS A 179 -11.36 -8.73 3.50
N MET A 180 -12.13 -7.65 3.68
CA MET A 180 -11.75 -6.55 4.59
C MET A 180 -11.85 -6.96 6.05
N LYS A 181 -12.77 -7.85 6.42
CA LYS A 181 -12.76 -8.47 7.75
C LYS A 181 -11.46 -9.25 7.99
N GLN A 182 -11.05 -10.11 7.06
CA GLN A 182 -9.79 -10.84 7.19
C GLN A 182 -8.57 -9.92 7.24
N PHE A 183 -8.58 -8.82 6.48
CA PHE A 183 -7.53 -7.82 6.51
C PHE A 183 -7.34 -7.24 7.92
N PHE A 184 -8.42 -6.82 8.59
CA PHE A 184 -8.33 -6.27 9.93
C PHE A 184 -8.06 -7.34 11.01
N GLU A 185 -8.57 -8.56 10.85
CA GLU A 185 -8.21 -9.68 11.73
C GLU A 185 -6.69 -9.97 11.66
N PHE A 186 -6.10 -9.93 10.47
CA PHE A 186 -4.64 -10.06 10.29
C PHE A 186 -3.87 -8.84 10.83
N TYR A 187 -4.41 -7.63 10.66
CA TYR A 187 -3.80 -6.40 11.19
C TYR A 187 -3.63 -6.49 12.70
N HIS A 188 -4.72 -6.83 13.40
CA HIS A 188 -4.79 -6.90 14.87
C HIS A 188 -4.20 -8.19 15.46
N GLY A 189 -4.00 -9.24 14.65
CA GLY A 189 -3.47 -10.51 15.09
C GLY A 189 -1.99 -10.48 15.50
N GLU A 190 -1.58 -11.43 16.35
CA GLU A 190 -0.18 -11.65 16.74
C GLU A 190 0.53 -12.65 15.79
N ASN A 191 0.32 -12.50 14.49
CA ASN A 191 0.72 -13.47 13.46
C ASN A 191 2.07 -13.17 12.79
N ILE A 192 2.52 -11.91 12.79
CA ILE A 192 3.81 -11.49 12.23
C ILE A 192 4.49 -10.53 13.20
N LYS A 193 5.70 -10.88 13.66
CA LYS A 193 6.43 -10.11 14.68
C LYS A 193 6.97 -8.78 14.16
N SER A 194 7.51 -8.75 12.94
CA SER A 194 8.06 -7.52 12.37
C SER A 194 6.94 -6.65 11.81
N PRO A 195 6.77 -5.40 12.30
CA PRO A 195 5.70 -4.51 11.82
C PRO A 195 5.85 -4.18 10.33
N TYR A 196 7.08 -4.05 9.82
CA TYR A 196 7.33 -3.74 8.40
C TYR A 196 6.97 -4.90 7.47
N ILE A 197 7.25 -6.13 7.91
CA ILE A 197 6.82 -7.33 7.17
C ILE A 197 5.30 -7.44 7.19
N LYS A 198 4.68 -7.24 8.37
CA LYS A 198 3.23 -7.25 8.49
C LYS A 198 2.60 -6.22 7.55
N MET A 199 3.17 -5.02 7.48
CA MET A 199 2.69 -3.97 6.60
C MET A 199 2.88 -4.29 5.13
N ALA A 200 4.02 -4.86 4.73
CA ALA A 200 4.24 -5.30 3.35
C ALA A 200 3.20 -6.37 2.91
N ILE A 201 2.83 -7.28 3.81
CA ILE A 201 1.79 -8.28 3.54
C ILE A 201 0.41 -7.64 3.43
N LEU A 202 0.04 -6.76 4.36
CA LEU A 202 -1.23 -6.02 4.34
C LEU A 202 -1.35 -5.16 3.09
N HIS A 203 -0.29 -4.44 2.74
CA HIS A 203 -0.21 -3.64 1.52
C HIS A 203 -0.47 -4.49 0.28
N PHE A 204 0.24 -5.62 0.15
CA PHE A 204 -0.01 -6.55 -0.94
C PHE A 204 -1.46 -7.03 -0.95
N TYR A 205 -2.00 -7.41 0.21
CA TYR A 205 -3.37 -7.90 0.32
C TYR A 205 -4.39 -6.87 -0.13
N PHE A 206 -4.27 -5.64 0.35
CA PHE A 206 -5.21 -4.57 0.04
C PHE A 206 -5.25 -4.30 -1.46
N VAL A 207 -4.07 -4.12 -2.09
CA VAL A 207 -3.93 -3.94 -3.53
C VAL A 207 -4.49 -5.13 -4.31
N TYR A 208 -4.27 -6.34 -3.81
CA TYR A 208 -4.76 -7.57 -4.44
C TYR A 208 -6.30 -7.68 -4.39
N MET A 209 -6.92 -7.22 -3.29
CA MET A 209 -8.37 -7.24 -3.10
C MET A 209 -9.07 -6.04 -3.75
N HIS A 210 -8.39 -4.91 -3.86
CA HIS A 210 -8.84 -3.69 -4.51
C HIS A 210 -10.27 -3.28 -4.08
N PRO A 211 -10.51 -3.01 -2.77
CA PRO A 211 -11.85 -2.89 -2.21
C PRO A 211 -12.62 -1.62 -2.63
N PHE A 212 -11.91 -0.59 -3.09
CA PHE A 212 -12.50 0.69 -3.50
C PHE A 212 -12.25 0.95 -4.98
N CYS A 213 -12.98 1.91 -5.56
CA CYS A 213 -12.55 2.52 -6.81
C CYS A 213 -11.42 3.52 -6.52
N ASP A 214 -10.40 3.57 -7.37
CA ASP A 214 -9.19 4.37 -7.18
C ASP A 214 -8.44 4.03 -5.86
N ASP A 215 -8.35 2.76 -5.50
CA ASP A 215 -7.71 2.31 -4.24
C ASP A 215 -6.21 2.69 -4.14
N ASP A 216 -5.54 2.86 -5.29
CA ASP A 216 -4.16 3.32 -5.43
C ASP A 216 -3.95 4.68 -4.74
N VAL A 217 -5.01 5.48 -4.54
CA VAL A 217 -4.91 6.74 -3.81
C VAL A 217 -4.84 6.58 -2.29
N ILE A 218 -5.24 5.42 -1.75
CA ILE A 218 -5.07 5.11 -0.32
C ILE A 218 -3.66 4.60 -0.08
N ILE A 219 -3.20 3.64 -0.87
CA ILE A 219 -1.90 2.98 -0.68
C ILE A 219 -0.75 3.73 -1.39
N ARG A 220 -1.07 4.76 -2.20
CA ARG A 220 -0.16 5.64 -2.96
C ARG A 220 0.96 4.86 -3.64
N THR A 221 0.57 3.83 -4.37
CA THR A 221 1.47 3.06 -5.23
C THR A 221 1.00 3.07 -6.68
N LYS A 222 1.81 3.63 -7.57
CA LYS A 222 1.70 3.30 -9.00
C LYS A 222 2.15 1.87 -9.27
N LEU A 223 1.19 0.96 -9.41
CA LEU A 223 1.43 -0.44 -9.79
C LEU A 223 1.79 -0.64 -11.26
N GLU A 224 1.81 0.44 -12.06
CA GLU A 224 2.08 0.38 -13.50
C GLU A 224 3.39 -0.33 -13.87
N LYS A 225 4.35 -0.47 -12.92
CA LYS A 225 5.55 -1.29 -13.13
C LYS A 225 5.96 -2.03 -11.83
N PRO A 226 6.03 -3.37 -11.84
CA PRO A 226 6.40 -4.20 -10.68
C PRO A 226 7.84 -3.98 -10.14
N ASN A 227 8.62 -3.08 -10.76
CA ASN A 227 10.00 -2.76 -10.38
C ASN A 227 10.14 -1.36 -9.73
N LYS A 228 9.04 -0.66 -9.44
CA LYS A 228 9.08 0.66 -8.78
C LYS A 228 7.99 0.78 -7.71
N ILE A 229 8.11 0.00 -6.64
CA ILE A 229 7.40 0.34 -5.40
C ILE A 229 8.08 1.62 -4.87
N LYS A 230 7.43 2.76 -5.04
CA LYS A 230 7.76 4.01 -4.37
C LYS A 230 6.50 4.41 -3.60
N GLY A 231 6.51 4.25 -2.29
CA GLY A 231 5.39 4.62 -1.43
C GLY A 231 5.05 3.54 -0.43
N PHE A 232 5.21 3.85 0.87
CA PHE A 232 4.33 3.37 1.93
C PHE A 232 3.56 4.60 2.34
N ALA A 233 2.24 4.65 2.12
CA ALA A 233 1.43 5.74 2.63
C ALA A 233 0.10 5.22 3.16
N LEU A 234 -0.28 5.80 4.30
CA LEU A 234 -1.55 5.74 5.02
C LEU A 234 -1.99 4.44 5.71
N ILE A 235 -1.42 3.27 5.39
CA ILE A 235 -1.70 2.03 6.13
C ILE A 235 -0.46 1.55 6.89
#